data_AF-A0A5T8ZFZ8-F1
#
_entry.id   AF-A0A5T8ZFZ8-F1
#
_cell.length_a   1.000
_cell.length_b   1.000
_cell.length_c   1.000
_cell.angle_alpha   90.00
_cell.angle_beta   90.00
_cell.angle_gamma   90.00
#
_symmetry.space_group_name_H-M   'P 1'
#
loop_
_entity.id
_entity.type
_entity.pdbx_description
1 polymer ?
#
loop_
_entity_poly.entity_id
_entity_poly.type
_entity_poly.pdbx_seq_one_letter_code
_entity_poly.pdbx_strand_id
1 'polypeptide(L)'
;MSDLIPYQKPYQSSTDLCQKLQRDGLVITDVGNARKVLERCSYYRFKAYLIPFRDETTRRYYSDATFDKVHELYLFDQDLRLLVFKLIQKIEIAVRSSFDYWVTGINKNSFWYLDSSLFNNSDNHIKTVSNVSASFRKSKEEFAKHYKEKYFNEYCPFHRGLPPGWVSIELLTFGNLKSLLEAFNSEAIESLKLDRYASRIAGAKDYATLLNWLTVIHTVRNDCCHHTRLFNRNRLAPKLVKNLLNPEISLVKMNGTNQDQCNRIYTSLAVIQNMLSAFGFEKFGEDIQALFDKYPVSKLFYASMGFPERWNEERLFF
;
A
#
# COMPACT_ATOMS: atom_id res chain seq x y z
N MET A 1 4.31 -12.26 -31.54
CA MET A 1 3.39 -11.23 -31.03
C MET A 1 1.99 -11.65 -31.43
N SER A 2 1.01 -11.59 -30.53
CA SER A 2 -0.39 -11.82 -30.91
C SER A 2 -0.87 -10.70 -31.83
N ASP A 3 -1.49 -11.04 -32.96
CA ASP A 3 -2.04 -10.05 -33.88
C ASP A 3 -3.09 -9.20 -33.16
N LEU A 4 -2.86 -7.88 -33.16
CA LEU A 4 -3.79 -6.94 -32.55
C LEU A 4 -4.93 -6.69 -33.53
N ILE A 5 -6.15 -6.94 -33.08
CA ILE A 5 -7.37 -6.61 -33.84
C ILE A 5 -7.95 -5.27 -33.36
N PRO A 6 -8.54 -4.45 -34.26
CA PRO A 6 -9.23 -3.22 -33.86
C PRO A 6 -10.35 -3.49 -32.85
N TYR A 7 -10.48 -2.62 -31.85
CA TYR A 7 -11.55 -2.72 -30.86
C TYR A 7 -12.89 -2.29 -31.48
N GLN A 8 -13.79 -3.26 -31.72
CA GLN A 8 -15.11 -3.02 -32.32
C GLN A 8 -16.29 -3.36 -31.39
N LYS A 9 -16.05 -3.55 -30.08
CA LYS A 9 -17.14 -3.91 -29.15
C LYS A 9 -18.04 -2.69 -28.90
N PRO A 10 -19.38 -2.82 -29.06
CA PRO A 10 -20.30 -1.71 -28.86
C PRO A 10 -20.41 -1.33 -27.37
N TYR A 11 -20.92 -0.13 -27.13
CA TYR A 11 -21.40 0.26 -25.81
C TYR A 11 -22.48 -0.71 -25.32
N GLN A 12 -22.49 -1.01 -24.02
CA GLN A 12 -23.53 -1.79 -23.37
C GLN A 12 -24.11 -0.98 -22.22
N SER A 13 -25.43 -0.84 -22.16
CA SER A 13 -26.11 -0.21 -21.03
C SER A 13 -26.05 -1.11 -19.79
N SER A 14 -26.39 -0.56 -18.63
CA SER A 14 -26.51 -1.35 -17.39
C SER A 14 -27.52 -2.50 -17.53
N THR A 15 -28.61 -2.28 -18.27
CA THR A 15 -29.60 -3.31 -18.60
C THR A 15 -28.98 -4.44 -19.43
N ASP A 16 -28.26 -4.11 -20.51
CA ASP A 16 -27.64 -5.11 -21.39
C ASP A 16 -26.58 -5.92 -20.64
N LEU A 17 -25.86 -5.28 -19.72
CA LEU A 17 -24.88 -5.94 -18.86
C LEU A 17 -25.55 -6.89 -17.87
N CYS A 18 -26.65 -6.50 -17.21
CA CYS A 18 -27.41 -7.40 -16.34
C CYS A 18 -27.94 -8.63 -17.12
N GLN A 19 -28.54 -8.42 -18.30
CA GLN A 19 -29.01 -9.50 -19.15
C GLN A 19 -27.88 -10.45 -19.56
N LYS A 20 -26.72 -9.90 -19.93
CA LYS A 20 -25.54 -10.70 -20.24
C LYS A 20 -25.08 -11.52 -19.04
N LEU A 21 -25.01 -10.93 -17.85
CA LEU A 21 -24.61 -11.64 -16.63
C LEU A 21 -25.58 -12.78 -16.31
N GLN A 22 -26.89 -12.57 -16.41
CA GLN A 22 -27.91 -13.61 -16.24
C GLN A 22 -27.76 -14.72 -17.28
N ARG A 23 -27.57 -14.35 -18.56
CA ARG A 23 -27.35 -15.30 -19.65
C ARG A 23 -26.11 -16.16 -19.41
N ASP A 24 -25.05 -15.58 -18.84
CA ASP A 24 -23.81 -16.27 -18.49
C ASP A 24 -23.93 -17.10 -17.19
N GLY A 25 -25.09 -17.08 -16.52
CA GLY A 25 -25.44 -17.93 -15.37
C GLY A 25 -25.48 -17.22 -14.01
N LEU A 26 -25.27 -15.91 -13.93
CA LEU A 26 -25.30 -15.18 -12.66
C LEU A 26 -26.74 -14.97 -12.20
N VAL A 27 -27.05 -15.35 -10.96
CA VAL A 27 -28.36 -15.08 -10.37
C VAL A 27 -28.45 -13.60 -10.00
N ILE A 28 -29.43 -12.89 -10.56
CA ILE A 28 -29.74 -11.49 -10.22
C ILE A 28 -31.20 -11.42 -9.77
N THR A 29 -31.40 -11.23 -8.47
CA THR A 29 -32.71 -11.12 -7.80
C THR A 29 -33.32 -9.73 -8.01
N ASP A 30 -32.55 -8.68 -7.71
CA ASP A 30 -32.94 -7.29 -7.94
C ASP A 30 -32.14 -6.67 -9.10
N VAL A 31 -32.71 -6.77 -10.30
CA VAL A 31 -32.12 -6.19 -11.52
C VAL A 31 -32.04 -4.67 -11.43
N GLY A 32 -32.99 -4.01 -10.75
CA GLY A 32 -33.00 -2.56 -10.59
C GLY A 32 -31.81 -2.06 -9.77
N ASN A 33 -31.53 -2.72 -8.64
CA ASN A 33 -30.35 -2.43 -7.83
C ASN A 33 -29.06 -2.78 -8.58
N ALA A 34 -28.99 -3.94 -9.23
CA ALA A 34 -27.81 -4.36 -9.98
C ALA A 34 -27.40 -3.33 -11.06
N ARG A 35 -28.38 -2.79 -11.79
CA ARG A 35 -28.15 -1.71 -12.76
C ARG A 35 -27.53 -0.47 -12.12
N LYS A 36 -28.11 0.02 -11.02
CA LYS A 36 -27.58 1.18 -10.28
C LYS A 36 -26.16 0.94 -9.77
N VAL A 37 -25.83 -0.28 -9.35
CA VAL A 37 -24.45 -0.63 -8.93
C VAL A 37 -23.49 -0.57 -10.11
N LEU A 38 -23.85 -1.16 -11.27
CA LEU A 38 -23.01 -1.16 -12.46
C LEU A 38 -22.79 0.25 -13.03
N GLU A 39 -23.79 1.12 -12.94
CA GLU A 39 -23.69 2.54 -13.33
C GLU A 39 -22.72 3.33 -12.44
N ARG A 40 -22.71 3.06 -11.13
CA ARG A 40 -21.84 3.75 -10.16
C ARG A 40 -20.40 3.22 -10.16
N CYS A 41 -20.22 1.90 -10.29
CA CYS A 41 -18.92 1.25 -10.10
C CYS A 41 -18.11 1.08 -11.40
N SER A 42 -18.71 1.29 -12.58
CA SER A 42 -18.21 0.83 -13.88
C SER A 42 -18.08 -0.69 -13.97
N TYR A 43 -18.60 -1.25 -15.06
CA TYR A 43 -18.58 -2.71 -15.28
C TYR A 43 -17.17 -3.30 -15.27
N TYR A 44 -16.16 -2.60 -15.79
CA TYR A 44 -14.80 -3.14 -15.85
C TYR A 44 -14.19 -3.35 -14.47
N ARG A 45 -14.52 -2.47 -13.51
CA ARG A 45 -14.11 -2.61 -12.11
C ARG A 45 -14.87 -3.76 -11.46
N PHE A 46 -16.20 -3.79 -11.60
CA PHE A 46 -17.05 -4.83 -11.03
C PHE A 46 -16.71 -6.23 -11.58
N LYS A 47 -16.36 -6.33 -12.87
CA LYS A 47 -15.92 -7.56 -13.53
C LYS A 47 -14.75 -8.25 -12.84
N ALA A 48 -13.87 -7.50 -12.19
CA ALA A 48 -12.75 -8.08 -11.45
C ALA A 48 -13.20 -8.94 -10.25
N TYR A 49 -14.39 -8.66 -9.69
CA TYR A 49 -15.00 -9.39 -8.56
C TYR A 49 -15.94 -10.50 -9.04
N LEU A 50 -16.34 -10.48 -10.32
CA LEU A 50 -17.11 -11.55 -10.95
C LEU A 50 -16.25 -12.79 -11.25
N ILE A 51 -14.96 -12.60 -11.55
CA ILE A 51 -14.04 -13.69 -11.95
C ILE A 51 -14.00 -14.87 -10.96
N PRO A 52 -13.90 -14.66 -9.62
CA PRO A 52 -13.86 -15.77 -8.68
C PRO A 52 -15.13 -16.63 -8.62
N PHE A 53 -16.25 -16.12 -9.14
CA PHE A 53 -17.54 -16.81 -9.16
C PHE A 53 -17.82 -17.49 -10.51
N ARG A 54 -16.81 -17.58 -11.38
CA ARG A 54 -16.96 -18.07 -12.74
C ARG A 54 -15.94 -19.15 -13.05
N ASP A 55 -16.40 -20.18 -13.74
CA ASP A 55 -15.51 -21.14 -14.39
C ASP A 55 -14.83 -20.46 -15.58
N GLU A 56 -13.51 -20.34 -15.53
CA GLU A 56 -12.75 -19.61 -16.56
C GLU A 56 -12.66 -20.37 -17.89
N THR A 57 -12.87 -21.69 -17.91
CA THR A 57 -12.87 -22.53 -19.11
C THR A 57 -14.15 -22.34 -19.91
N THR A 58 -15.30 -22.45 -19.24
CA THR A 58 -16.63 -22.34 -19.85
C THR A 58 -17.13 -20.91 -19.94
N ARG A 59 -16.53 -19.98 -19.17
CA ARG A 59 -17.00 -18.60 -19.00
C ARG A 59 -18.41 -18.52 -18.41
N ARG A 60 -18.85 -19.54 -17.68
CA ARG A 60 -20.16 -19.62 -17.01
C ARG A 60 -20.01 -19.42 -15.50
N TYR A 61 -20.96 -18.71 -14.90
CA TYR A 61 -20.98 -18.54 -13.44
C TYR A 61 -21.40 -19.85 -12.74
N TYR A 62 -20.88 -20.07 -11.54
CA TYR A 62 -21.29 -21.21 -10.71
C TYR A 62 -22.76 -21.08 -10.31
N SER A 63 -23.43 -22.21 -10.03
CA SER A 63 -24.87 -22.26 -9.76
C SER A 63 -25.31 -21.44 -8.55
N ASP A 64 -24.43 -21.25 -7.58
CA ASP A 64 -24.68 -20.48 -6.35
C ASP A 64 -24.19 -19.02 -6.43
N ALA A 65 -23.65 -18.60 -7.58
CA ALA A 65 -23.15 -17.25 -7.80
C ALA A 65 -24.31 -16.26 -7.97
N THR A 66 -24.40 -15.30 -7.04
CA THR A 66 -25.39 -14.22 -7.09
C THR A 66 -24.71 -12.87 -7.28
N PHE A 67 -25.44 -11.91 -7.87
CA PHE A 67 -24.98 -10.53 -7.96
C PHE A 67 -24.68 -9.94 -6.57
N ASP A 68 -25.51 -10.26 -5.58
CA ASP A 68 -25.35 -9.77 -4.21
C ASP A 68 -24.06 -10.27 -3.57
N LYS A 69 -23.69 -11.54 -3.74
CA LYS A 69 -22.40 -12.07 -3.25
C LYS A 69 -21.21 -11.34 -3.89
N VAL A 70 -21.27 -11.09 -5.20
CA VAL A 70 -20.22 -10.36 -5.92
C VAL A 70 -20.14 -8.91 -5.45
N HIS A 71 -21.27 -8.26 -5.23
CA HIS A 71 -21.35 -6.90 -4.73
C HIS A 71 -20.87 -6.79 -3.29
N GLU A 72 -21.19 -7.75 -2.43
CA GLU A 72 -20.67 -7.86 -1.07
C GLU A 72 -19.14 -7.96 -1.07
N LEU A 73 -18.55 -8.79 -1.94
CA LEU A 73 -17.09 -8.88 -2.10
C LEU A 73 -16.47 -7.55 -2.57
N TYR A 74 -17.16 -6.81 -3.44
CA TYR A 74 -16.74 -5.48 -3.85
C TYR A 74 -16.72 -4.49 -2.68
N LEU A 75 -17.77 -4.50 -1.84
CA LEU A 75 -17.88 -3.66 -0.65
C LEU A 75 -16.84 -4.03 0.42
N PHE A 76 -16.59 -5.33 0.62
CA PHE A 76 -15.49 -5.81 1.46
C PHE A 76 -14.15 -5.20 1.03
N ASP A 77 -13.82 -5.28 -0.26
CA ASP A 77 -12.53 -4.76 -0.75
C ASP A 77 -12.46 -3.23 -0.66
N GLN A 78 -13.60 -2.53 -0.70
CA GLN A 78 -13.66 -1.09 -0.42
C GLN A 78 -13.32 -0.79 1.04
N ASP A 79 -13.94 -1.48 1.98
CA ASP A 79 -13.69 -1.25 3.41
C ASP A 79 -12.28 -1.73 3.81
N LEU A 80 -11.78 -2.80 3.19
CA LEU A 80 -10.39 -3.24 3.32
C LEU A 80 -9.41 -2.15 2.89
N ARG A 81 -9.64 -1.50 1.75
CA ARG A 81 -8.83 -0.34 1.31
C ARG A 81 -8.86 0.77 2.35
N LEU A 82 -10.02 1.12 2.89
CA LEU A 82 -10.14 2.20 3.87
C LEU A 82 -9.38 1.88 5.16
N LEU A 83 -9.53 0.66 5.68
CA LEU A 83 -8.80 0.20 6.86
C LEU A 83 -7.29 0.23 6.62
N VAL A 84 -6.81 -0.40 5.54
CA VAL A 84 -5.38 -0.45 5.24
C VAL A 84 -4.81 0.94 4.98
N PHE A 85 -5.54 1.81 4.29
CA PHE A 85 -5.09 3.19 4.07
C PHE A 85 -4.99 3.99 5.37
N LYS A 86 -5.92 3.81 6.32
CA LYS A 86 -5.84 4.40 7.66
C LYS A 86 -4.59 3.92 8.42
N LEU A 87 -4.28 2.63 8.35
CA LEU A 87 -3.11 2.03 9.00
C LEU A 87 -1.80 2.56 8.40
N ILE A 88 -1.71 2.62 7.07
CA ILE A 88 -0.52 3.11 6.37
C ILE A 88 -0.26 4.59 6.68
N GLN A 89 -1.29 5.43 6.79
CA GLN A 89 -1.12 6.84 7.17
C GLN A 89 -0.34 7.02 8.47
N LYS A 90 -0.60 6.16 9.48
CA LYS A 90 0.15 6.16 10.75
C LYS A 90 1.64 5.87 10.51
N ILE A 91 1.94 4.86 9.69
CA ILE A 91 3.33 4.50 9.33
C ILE A 91 3.99 5.65 8.57
N GLU A 92 3.32 6.25 7.59
CA GLU A 92 3.90 7.35 6.81
C GLU A 92 4.33 8.51 7.70
N ILE A 93 3.46 8.93 8.63
CA ILE A 93 3.75 10.02 9.59
C ILE A 93 4.88 9.63 10.53
N ALA A 94 4.82 8.43 11.11
CA ALA A 94 5.83 7.94 12.03
C ALA A 94 7.22 7.90 11.37
N VAL A 95 7.33 7.32 10.16
CA VAL A 95 8.58 7.26 9.41
C VAL A 95 9.11 8.65 9.08
N ARG A 96 8.28 9.62 8.67
CA ARG A 96 8.73 11.00 8.43
C ARG A 96 9.38 11.58 9.67
N SER A 97 8.66 11.60 10.78
CA SER A 97 9.12 12.25 12.01
C SER A 97 10.33 11.52 12.61
N SER A 98 10.27 10.20 12.75
CA SER A 98 11.35 9.44 13.38
C SER A 98 12.62 9.41 12.55
N PHE A 99 12.52 9.39 11.23
CA PHE A 99 13.70 9.40 10.35
C PHE A 99 14.42 10.74 10.40
N ASP A 100 13.70 11.86 10.30
CA ASP A 100 14.30 13.19 10.42
C ASP A 100 14.96 13.38 11.80
N TYR A 101 14.27 12.99 12.87
CA TYR A 101 14.81 13.05 14.22
C TYR A 101 16.11 12.24 14.36
N TRP A 102 16.13 11.02 13.80
CA TRP A 102 17.31 10.15 13.84
C TRP A 102 18.49 10.76 13.08
N VAL A 103 18.28 11.17 11.83
CA VAL A 103 19.35 11.70 10.97
C VAL A 103 19.87 13.03 11.52
N THR A 104 18.99 13.97 11.87
CA THR A 104 19.37 15.25 12.47
C THR A 104 20.11 15.03 13.80
N GLY A 105 19.64 14.08 14.61
CA GLY A 105 20.25 13.75 15.90
C GLY A 105 21.70 13.27 15.80
N ILE A 106 22.04 12.51 14.76
CA ILE A 106 23.39 11.98 14.52
C ILE A 106 24.25 12.97 13.74
N ASN A 107 23.74 13.49 12.61
CA ASN A 107 24.51 14.36 11.71
C ASN A 107 24.68 15.78 12.26
N LYS A 108 23.87 16.19 13.25
CA LYS A 108 23.83 17.56 13.78
C LYS A 108 23.59 18.64 12.71
N ASN A 109 23.06 18.23 11.56
CA ASN A 109 22.77 19.07 10.42
C ASN A 109 21.25 19.16 10.24
N SER A 110 20.68 20.33 10.53
CA SER A 110 19.25 20.60 10.34
C SER A 110 18.81 20.57 8.88
N PHE A 111 19.75 20.63 7.94
CA PHE A 111 19.51 20.66 6.49
C PHE A 111 20.13 19.43 5.80
N TRP A 112 20.23 18.30 6.51
CA TRP A 112 20.84 17.05 6.02
C TRP A 112 20.33 16.61 4.64
N TYR A 113 19.06 16.87 4.31
CA TYR A 113 18.49 16.48 3.01
C TYR A 113 19.03 17.33 1.84
N LEU A 114 19.73 18.43 2.12
CA LEU A 114 20.46 19.25 1.14
C LEU A 114 21.94 18.84 1.02
N ASP A 115 22.42 17.96 1.89
CA ASP A 115 23.79 17.48 1.89
C ASP A 115 23.99 16.39 0.82
N SER A 116 24.48 16.78 -0.35
CA SER A 116 24.65 15.84 -1.47
C SER A 116 25.64 14.71 -1.16
N SER A 117 26.56 14.87 -0.19
CA SER A 117 27.53 13.83 0.15
C SER A 117 26.88 12.63 0.85
N LEU A 118 25.62 12.74 1.31
CA LEU A 118 24.88 11.63 1.93
C LEU A 118 24.23 10.69 0.91
N PHE A 119 24.18 11.06 -0.38
CA PHE A 119 23.36 10.37 -1.38
C PHE A 119 24.19 9.77 -2.51
N ASN A 120 23.72 8.63 -3.02
CA ASN A 120 24.16 7.97 -4.26
C ASN A 120 23.59 8.72 -5.46
N ASN A 121 24.43 8.98 -6.46
CA ASN A 121 24.04 9.55 -7.76
C ASN A 121 23.16 10.82 -7.66
N SER A 122 23.76 11.97 -7.98
CA SER A 122 23.16 13.30 -7.86
C SER A 122 21.74 13.42 -8.42
N ASP A 123 21.35 12.66 -9.45
CA ASP A 123 20.05 12.84 -10.12
C ASP A 123 18.83 12.60 -9.24
N ASN A 124 18.84 11.55 -8.40
CA ASN A 124 17.68 11.24 -7.55
C ASN A 124 17.58 12.20 -6.36
N HIS A 125 18.74 12.61 -5.81
CA HIS A 125 18.81 13.64 -4.79
C HIS A 125 18.34 15.00 -5.34
N ILE A 126 18.86 15.42 -6.50
CA ILE A 126 18.46 16.65 -7.20
C ILE A 126 16.95 16.66 -7.46
N LYS A 127 16.39 15.56 -7.98
CA LYS A 127 14.93 15.45 -8.20
C LYS A 127 14.16 15.61 -6.90
N THR A 128 14.62 14.98 -5.82
CA THR A 128 13.96 15.06 -4.51
C THR A 128 13.99 16.47 -3.96
N VAL A 129 15.16 17.11 -3.93
CA VAL A 129 15.32 18.50 -3.48
C VAL A 129 14.51 19.47 -4.34
N SER A 130 14.46 19.25 -5.67
CA SER A 130 13.63 20.04 -6.59
C SER A 130 12.14 19.89 -6.27
N ASN A 131 11.68 18.68 -5.98
CA ASN A 131 10.29 18.42 -5.59
C ASN A 131 9.93 19.05 -4.24
N VAL A 132 10.81 18.96 -3.23
CA VAL A 132 10.67 19.66 -1.94
C VAL A 132 10.56 21.17 -2.18
N SER A 133 11.49 21.72 -2.95
CA SER A 133 11.54 23.16 -3.26
C SER A 133 10.27 23.63 -3.95
N ALA A 134 9.80 22.92 -4.97
CA ALA A 134 8.56 23.23 -5.66
C ALA A 134 7.35 23.16 -4.71
N SER A 135 7.28 22.13 -3.86
CA SER A 135 6.18 21.94 -2.90
C SER A 135 6.18 23.02 -1.83
N PHE A 136 7.34 23.35 -1.26
CA PHE A 136 7.50 24.40 -0.25
C PHE A 136 7.15 25.80 -0.77
N ARG A 137 7.65 26.14 -1.98
CA ARG A 137 7.34 27.44 -2.60
C ARG A 137 5.84 27.61 -2.84
N LYS A 138 5.15 26.56 -3.30
CA LYS A 138 3.70 26.56 -3.57
C LYS A 138 2.84 26.38 -2.31
N SER A 139 3.40 25.85 -1.22
CA SER A 139 2.66 25.55 -0.01
C SER A 139 2.03 26.81 0.60
N LYS A 140 0.74 26.69 0.93
CA LYS A 140 -0.07 27.70 1.62
C LYS A 140 -0.27 27.39 3.10
N GLU A 141 0.32 26.30 3.59
CA GLU A 141 0.31 25.92 5.00
C GLU A 141 0.95 27.00 5.86
N GLU A 142 0.43 27.17 7.08
CA GLU A 142 0.84 28.25 7.99
C GLU A 142 2.33 28.16 8.33
N PHE A 143 2.85 26.97 8.63
CA PHE A 143 4.27 26.75 8.91
C PHE A 143 5.17 27.13 7.73
N ALA A 144 4.72 26.89 6.49
CA ALA A 144 5.49 27.19 5.29
C ALA A 144 5.49 28.69 5.00
N LYS A 145 4.36 29.38 5.20
CA LYS A 145 4.28 30.85 5.12
C LYS A 145 5.18 31.51 6.16
N HIS A 146 5.03 31.10 7.42
CA HIS A 146 5.84 31.62 8.52
C HIS A 146 7.34 31.48 8.23
N TYR A 147 7.77 30.33 7.71
CA TYR A 147 9.17 30.15 7.35
C TYR A 147 9.64 31.08 6.25
N LYS A 148 8.88 31.18 5.15
CA LYS A 148 9.20 32.04 3.99
C LYS A 148 9.32 33.52 4.36
N GLU A 149 8.57 33.97 5.36
CA GLU A 149 8.56 35.37 5.81
C GLU A 149 9.72 35.71 6.75
N LYS A 150 10.18 34.74 7.56
CA LYS A 150 11.07 35.01 8.70
C LYS A 150 12.47 34.43 8.56
N TYR A 151 12.65 33.35 7.80
CA TYR A 151 13.87 32.56 7.83
C TYR A 151 14.46 32.31 6.44
N PHE A 152 15.78 32.20 6.40
CA PHE A 152 16.55 31.57 5.32
C PHE A 152 17.58 30.65 5.95
N ASN A 153 18.11 29.68 5.18
CA ASN A 153 19.21 28.85 5.62
C ASN A 153 20.53 29.29 5.00
N GLU A 154 21.61 29.24 5.77
CA GLU A 154 22.98 29.52 5.28
C GLU A 154 23.72 28.26 4.84
N TYR A 155 23.19 27.09 5.19
CA TYR A 155 23.81 25.79 4.92
C TYR A 155 24.00 25.53 3.42
N CYS A 156 23.00 25.83 2.58
CA CYS A 156 23.08 25.62 1.14
C CYS A 156 22.76 26.92 0.38
N PRO A 157 23.78 27.66 -0.13
CA PRO A 157 23.58 28.90 -0.87
C PRO A 157 22.63 28.78 -2.07
N PHE A 158 22.68 27.65 -2.79
CA PHE A 158 21.80 27.37 -3.93
C PHE A 158 20.32 27.14 -3.54
N HIS A 159 20.07 26.84 -2.25
CA HIS A 159 18.77 26.52 -1.71
C HIS A 159 18.43 27.33 -0.44
N ARG A 160 18.89 28.58 -0.35
CA ARG A 160 18.70 29.48 0.82
C ARG A 160 17.27 29.58 1.35
N GLY A 161 16.29 29.51 0.47
CA GLY A 161 14.87 29.64 0.85
C GLY A 161 14.24 28.37 1.43
N LEU A 162 14.96 27.25 1.50
CA LEU A 162 14.40 25.99 1.98
C LEU A 162 14.51 25.85 3.51
N PRO A 163 13.56 25.14 4.15
CA PRO A 163 13.52 25.01 5.59
C PRO A 163 14.27 23.76 6.09
N PRO A 164 14.51 23.65 7.42
CA PRO A 164 15.09 22.46 8.02
C PRO A 164 14.34 21.17 7.66
N GLY A 165 15.01 20.03 7.85
CA GLY A 165 14.51 18.69 7.53
C GLY A 165 13.13 18.40 8.11
N TRP A 166 12.90 18.69 9.40
CA TRP A 166 11.60 18.49 10.06
C TRP A 166 10.45 19.32 9.47
N VAL A 167 10.74 20.42 8.76
CA VAL A 167 9.71 21.19 8.03
C VAL A 167 9.59 20.67 6.60
N SER A 168 10.72 20.37 5.95
CA SER A 168 10.77 19.90 4.56
C SER A 168 10.12 18.53 4.39
N ILE A 169 10.31 17.63 5.36
CA ILE A 169 9.83 16.24 5.29
C ILE A 169 8.29 16.15 5.36
N GLU A 170 7.63 17.10 6.03
CA GLU A 170 6.16 17.19 6.10
C GLU A 170 5.52 17.49 4.75
N LEU A 171 6.27 18.10 3.83
CA LEU A 171 5.80 18.40 2.48
C LEU A 171 6.02 17.27 1.50
N LEU A 172 6.71 16.20 1.91
CA LEU A 172 6.99 15.07 1.04
C LEU A 172 5.78 14.14 0.95
N THR A 173 5.38 13.86 -0.29
CA THR A 173 4.57 12.67 -0.57
C THR A 173 5.31 11.42 -0.12
N PHE A 174 4.58 10.35 0.17
CA PHE A 174 5.22 9.11 0.61
C PHE A 174 6.19 8.53 -0.44
N GLY A 175 5.86 8.68 -1.73
CA GLY A 175 6.75 8.30 -2.82
C GLY A 175 8.06 9.09 -2.81
N ASN A 176 8.02 10.41 -2.59
CA ASN A 176 9.23 11.22 -2.51
C ASN A 176 10.07 10.87 -1.27
N LEU A 177 9.43 10.65 -0.12
CA LEU A 177 10.12 10.19 1.09
C LEU A 177 10.83 8.86 0.84
N LYS A 178 10.13 7.88 0.27
CA LYS A 178 10.70 6.59 -0.10
C LYS A 178 11.92 6.77 -1.02
N SER A 179 11.80 7.59 -2.07
CA SER A 179 12.92 7.86 -3.00
C SER A 179 14.11 8.54 -2.31
N LEU A 180 13.85 9.44 -1.35
CA LEU A 180 14.91 10.06 -0.53
C LEU A 180 15.66 9.00 0.30
N LEU A 181 14.91 8.12 0.97
CA LEU A 181 15.49 7.06 1.80
C LEU A 181 16.29 6.05 0.97
N GLU A 182 15.84 5.73 -0.24
CA GLU A 182 16.57 4.86 -1.18
C GLU A 182 17.84 5.51 -1.74
N ALA A 183 17.93 6.84 -1.71
CA ALA A 183 19.03 7.56 -2.31
C ALA A 183 20.28 7.60 -1.43
N PHE A 184 20.24 7.24 -0.14
CA PHE A 184 21.43 7.28 0.72
C PHE A 184 22.56 6.39 0.19
N ASN A 185 23.80 6.87 0.26
CA ASN A 185 24.98 6.08 -0.08
C ASN A 185 25.42 5.18 1.08
N SER A 186 26.29 4.22 0.78
CA SER A 186 26.73 3.22 1.76
C SER A 186 27.45 3.85 2.96
N GLU A 187 28.25 4.90 2.73
CA GLU A 187 28.97 5.63 3.80
C GLU A 187 27.99 6.36 4.73
N ALA A 188 26.94 6.97 4.17
CA ALA A 188 25.89 7.61 4.93
C ALA A 188 25.03 6.60 5.71
N ILE A 189 24.73 5.44 5.12
CA ILE A 189 24.01 4.36 5.81
C ILE A 189 24.78 3.92 7.07
N GLU A 190 26.10 3.78 6.97
CA GLU A 190 26.96 3.39 8.09
C GLU A 190 27.10 4.52 9.13
N SER A 191 27.53 5.70 8.70
CA SER A 191 27.79 6.86 9.59
C SER A 191 26.54 7.33 10.32
N LEU A 192 25.38 7.33 9.64
CA LEU A 192 24.08 7.65 10.23
C LEU A 192 23.43 6.46 10.94
N LYS A 193 24.09 5.29 10.98
CA LYS A 193 23.63 4.08 11.68
C LYS A 193 22.21 3.67 11.28
N LEU A 194 21.91 3.70 9.97
CA LEU A 194 20.54 3.49 9.48
C LEU A 194 20.03 2.05 9.67
N ASP A 195 20.92 1.05 9.77
CA ASP A 195 20.53 -0.30 10.19
C ASP A 195 20.02 -0.34 11.64
N ARG A 196 20.59 0.50 12.51
CA ARG A 196 20.13 0.65 13.90
C ARG A 196 18.79 1.37 13.95
N TYR A 197 18.58 2.38 13.11
CA TYR A 197 17.26 3.00 12.95
C TYR A 197 16.21 1.96 12.52
N ALA A 198 16.51 1.21 11.45
CA ALA A 198 15.60 0.22 10.90
C ALA A 198 15.18 -0.82 11.96
N SER A 199 16.14 -1.36 12.70
CA SER A 199 15.90 -2.39 13.71
C SER A 199 15.29 -1.90 15.02
N ARG A 200 15.72 -0.74 15.52
CA ARG A 200 15.27 -0.25 16.84
C ARG A 200 14.02 0.60 16.78
N ILE A 201 13.77 1.26 15.65
CA ILE A 201 12.68 2.24 15.52
C ILE A 201 11.61 1.72 14.57
N ALA A 202 11.99 1.23 13.39
CA ALA A 202 11.03 0.83 12.35
C ALA A 202 10.67 -0.68 12.36
N GLY A 203 11.27 -1.48 13.24
CA GLY A 203 11.01 -2.91 13.39
C GLY A 203 11.51 -3.81 12.25
N ALA A 204 12.31 -3.29 11.31
CA ALA A 204 12.89 -4.04 10.20
C ALA A 204 14.30 -4.52 10.55
N LYS A 205 14.73 -5.69 10.07
CA LYS A 205 16.05 -6.27 10.42
C LYS A 205 17.22 -5.31 10.20
N ASP A 206 17.22 -4.66 9.04
CA ASP A 206 18.28 -3.77 8.55
C ASP A 206 17.66 -2.73 7.59
N TYR A 207 18.45 -1.74 7.18
CA TYR A 207 18.00 -0.65 6.33
C TYR A 207 17.53 -1.16 4.96
N ALA A 208 18.22 -2.15 4.39
CA ALA A 208 17.81 -2.76 3.12
C ALA A 208 16.43 -3.45 3.21
N THR A 209 16.12 -4.09 4.34
CA THR A 209 14.81 -4.69 4.61
C THR A 209 13.75 -3.61 4.79
N LEU A 210 14.06 -2.52 5.50
CA LEU A 210 13.16 -1.37 5.64
C LEU A 210 12.78 -0.76 4.28
N LEU A 211 13.75 -0.50 3.39
CA LEU A 211 13.48 0.05 2.05
C LEU A 211 12.57 -0.87 1.23
N ASN A 212 12.76 -2.18 1.34
CA ASN A 212 11.86 -3.15 0.71
C ASN A 212 10.44 -3.07 1.29
N TRP A 213 10.29 -3.01 2.61
CA TRP A 213 8.97 -2.91 3.24
C TRP A 213 8.27 -1.60 2.88
N LEU A 214 8.97 -0.46 2.89
CA LEU A 214 8.44 0.83 2.43
C LEU A 214 8.00 0.77 0.96
N THR A 215 8.71 0.02 0.12
CA THR A 215 8.28 -0.24 -1.26
C THR A 215 6.96 -1.01 -1.32
N VAL A 216 6.84 -2.11 -0.56
CA VAL A 216 5.60 -2.89 -0.48
C VAL A 216 4.44 -2.01 0.01
N ILE A 217 4.63 -1.31 1.12
CA ILE A 217 3.62 -0.43 1.72
C ILE A 217 3.22 0.69 0.74
N HIS A 218 4.17 1.31 0.04
CA HIS A 218 3.88 2.33 -0.97
C HIS A 218 3.02 1.79 -2.12
N THR A 219 3.25 0.55 -2.59
CA THR A 219 2.40 -0.05 -3.63
C THR A 219 0.98 -0.30 -3.12
N VAL A 220 0.82 -0.81 -1.89
CA VAL A 220 -0.50 -1.05 -1.28
C VAL A 220 -1.24 0.26 -1.04
N ARG A 221 -0.53 1.29 -0.57
CA ARG A 221 -1.04 2.65 -0.38
C ARG A 221 -1.57 3.23 -1.67
N ASN A 222 -0.82 3.10 -2.76
CA ASN A 222 -1.27 3.60 -4.08
C ASN A 222 -2.47 2.81 -4.59
N ASP A 223 -2.52 1.50 -4.36
CA ASP A 223 -3.72 0.74 -4.68
C ASP A 223 -4.95 1.24 -3.90
N CYS A 224 -4.79 1.57 -2.61
CA CYS A 224 -5.88 2.17 -1.83
C CYS A 224 -6.31 3.53 -2.40
N CYS A 225 -5.34 4.43 -2.62
CA CYS A 225 -5.55 5.81 -3.06
C CYS A 225 -6.15 5.90 -4.47
N HIS A 226 -5.83 4.97 -5.37
CA HIS A 226 -6.38 4.91 -6.72
C HIS A 226 -7.60 3.98 -6.83
N HIS A 227 -8.13 3.54 -5.68
CA HIS A 227 -9.24 2.60 -5.57
C HIS A 227 -8.99 1.30 -6.36
N THR A 228 -7.75 0.89 -6.55
CA THR A 228 -7.40 -0.38 -7.17
C THR A 228 -7.85 -1.52 -6.27
N ARG A 229 -8.28 -2.64 -6.87
CA ARG A 229 -8.64 -3.85 -6.13
C ARG A 229 -7.48 -4.26 -5.20
N LEU A 230 -7.68 -4.46 -3.90
CA LEU A 230 -6.63 -5.04 -3.03
C LEU A 230 -6.74 -6.57 -3.01
N PHE A 231 -7.98 -7.03 -3.00
CA PHE A 231 -8.41 -8.41 -3.08
C PHE A 231 -7.73 -9.18 -4.22
N ASN A 232 -7.25 -10.39 -3.88
CA ASN A 232 -6.76 -11.40 -4.82
C ASN A 232 -5.87 -10.84 -5.95
N ARG A 233 -4.81 -10.11 -5.58
CA ARG A 233 -3.74 -9.67 -6.50
C ARG A 233 -2.39 -10.20 -6.05
N ASN A 234 -1.53 -10.47 -7.02
CA ASN A 234 -0.11 -10.70 -6.76
C ASN A 234 0.60 -9.36 -6.56
N ARG A 235 1.56 -9.33 -5.64
CA ARG A 235 2.28 -8.15 -5.18
C ARG A 235 3.76 -8.46 -5.04
N LEU A 236 4.59 -7.45 -4.78
CA LEU A 236 5.95 -7.69 -4.30
C LEU A 236 5.87 -8.38 -2.93
N ALA A 237 6.56 -9.52 -2.76
CA ALA A 237 6.65 -10.18 -1.48
C ALA A 237 7.59 -9.39 -0.54
N PRO A 238 7.18 -9.09 0.70
CA PRO A 238 8.07 -8.44 1.65
C PRO A 238 9.23 -9.35 2.05
N LYS A 239 10.46 -8.83 2.01
CA LYS A 239 11.66 -9.54 2.45
C LYS A 239 11.54 -9.93 3.91
N LEU A 240 11.97 -11.14 4.23
CA LEU A 240 12.02 -11.69 5.59
C LEU A 240 10.67 -11.75 6.33
N VAL A 241 9.53 -11.62 5.63
CA VAL A 241 8.20 -11.65 6.27
C VAL A 241 7.94 -12.92 7.08
N LYS A 242 8.49 -14.06 6.64
CA LYS A 242 8.33 -15.34 7.35
C LYS A 242 8.95 -15.32 8.76
N ASN A 243 9.97 -14.48 8.98
CA ASN A 243 10.60 -14.34 10.30
C ASN A 243 9.69 -13.60 11.30
N LEU A 244 8.63 -12.94 10.81
CA LEU A 244 7.66 -12.22 11.63
C LEU A 244 6.44 -13.09 11.99
N LEU A 245 6.23 -14.17 11.26
CA LEU A 245 5.02 -15.00 11.32
C LEU A 245 5.29 -16.25 12.16
N ASN A 246 4.25 -16.77 12.81
CA ASN A 246 4.35 -17.98 13.60
C ASN A 246 4.66 -19.19 12.67
N PRO A 247 5.79 -19.90 12.85
CA PRO A 247 6.14 -21.04 12.01
C PRO A 247 5.16 -22.22 12.14
N GLU A 248 4.35 -22.28 13.20
CA GLU A 248 3.32 -23.32 13.40
C GLU A 248 2.05 -23.06 12.57
N ILE A 249 1.88 -21.85 12.03
CA ILE A 249 0.76 -21.52 11.13
C ILE A 249 1.23 -21.69 9.69
N SER A 250 0.84 -22.80 9.07
CA SER A 250 1.15 -23.09 7.67
C SER A 250 0.58 -22.02 6.74
N LEU A 251 1.46 -21.31 6.02
CA LEU A 251 1.06 -20.33 5.02
C LEU A 251 0.39 -21.00 3.81
N VAL A 252 -0.46 -20.22 3.14
CA VAL A 252 -1.08 -20.62 1.86
C VAL A 252 0.02 -20.99 0.85
N LYS A 253 -0.14 -22.12 0.17
CA LYS A 253 0.80 -22.60 -0.85
C LYS A 253 0.44 -22.08 -2.24
N MET A 254 1.44 -21.87 -3.09
CA MET A 254 1.20 -21.56 -4.49
C MET A 254 0.66 -22.79 -5.22
N ASN A 255 -0.41 -22.62 -6.00
CA ASN A 255 -1.07 -23.70 -6.75
C ASN A 255 -0.06 -24.55 -7.53
N GLY A 256 -0.12 -25.87 -7.32
CA GLY A 256 0.76 -26.84 -8.00
C GLY A 256 2.20 -26.89 -7.47
N THR A 257 2.50 -26.24 -6.34
CA THR A 257 3.84 -26.25 -5.73
C THR A 257 3.75 -26.33 -4.19
N ASN A 258 4.86 -26.69 -3.54
CA ASN A 258 4.97 -26.65 -2.07
C ASN A 258 5.52 -25.31 -1.52
N GLN A 259 5.63 -24.28 -2.36
CA GLN A 259 6.18 -22.97 -1.97
C GLN A 259 5.12 -22.09 -1.31
N ASP A 260 5.50 -21.39 -0.23
CA ASP A 260 4.61 -20.44 0.45
C ASP A 260 4.32 -19.22 -0.42
N GLN A 261 3.05 -18.88 -0.55
CA GLN A 261 2.55 -17.75 -1.32
C GLN A 261 2.70 -16.44 -0.54
N CYS A 262 3.91 -15.88 -0.56
CA CYS A 262 4.23 -14.65 0.19
C CYS A 262 3.92 -13.34 -0.57
N ASN A 263 3.28 -13.41 -1.73
CA ASN A 263 3.06 -12.29 -2.64
C ASN A 263 1.60 -11.79 -2.65
N ARG A 264 0.92 -11.88 -1.50
CA ARG A 264 -0.50 -11.50 -1.32
C ARG A 264 -0.66 -10.42 -0.26
N ILE A 265 -1.89 -9.95 -0.05
CA ILE A 265 -2.16 -8.85 0.89
C ILE A 265 -1.84 -9.25 2.34
N TYR A 266 -2.05 -10.52 2.73
CA TYR A 266 -1.74 -11.02 4.08
C TYR A 266 -0.30 -10.71 4.53
N THR A 267 0.70 -11.02 3.70
CA THR A 267 2.10 -10.73 4.04
C THR A 267 2.42 -9.24 4.02
N SER A 268 1.68 -8.44 3.24
CA SER A 268 1.78 -6.98 3.32
C SER A 268 1.22 -6.45 4.64
N LEU A 269 0.12 -7.03 5.13
CA LEU A 269 -0.46 -6.70 6.44
C LEU A 269 0.49 -7.09 7.58
N ALA A 270 1.20 -8.21 7.47
CA ALA A 270 2.17 -8.63 8.48
C ALA A 270 3.29 -7.58 8.68
N VAL A 271 3.88 -7.07 7.59
CA VAL A 271 4.90 -6.02 7.71
C VAL A 271 4.32 -4.68 8.17
N ILE A 272 3.08 -4.34 7.76
CA ILE A 272 2.36 -3.16 8.27
C ILE A 272 2.17 -3.27 9.79
N GLN A 273 1.69 -4.41 10.28
CA GLN A 273 1.48 -4.65 11.71
C GLN A 273 2.80 -4.59 12.48
N ASN A 274 3.86 -5.22 11.98
CA ASN A 274 5.16 -5.18 12.64
C ASN A 274 5.70 -3.75 12.75
N MET A 275 5.61 -2.95 11.69
CA MET A 275 6.02 -1.54 11.74
C MET A 275 5.14 -0.71 12.68
N LEU A 276 3.81 -0.92 12.67
CA LEU A 276 2.90 -0.26 13.61
C LEU A 276 3.28 -0.54 15.05
N SER A 277 3.51 -1.81 15.39
CA SER A 277 3.93 -2.23 16.74
C SER A 277 5.27 -1.60 17.13
N ALA A 278 6.23 -1.52 16.20
CA ALA A 278 7.53 -0.88 16.44
C ALA A 278 7.41 0.62 16.75
N PHE A 279 6.45 1.30 16.12
CA PHE A 279 6.10 2.70 16.41
C PHE A 279 5.15 2.87 17.61
N GLY A 280 4.80 1.79 18.31
CA GLY A 280 3.95 1.83 19.51
C GLY A 280 2.45 1.94 19.23
N PHE A 281 2.00 1.64 18.01
CA PHE A 281 0.58 1.57 17.69
C PHE A 281 -0.02 0.19 18.02
N GLU A 282 -1.32 0.19 18.31
CA GLU A 282 -2.10 -1.01 18.60
C GLU A 282 -2.18 -1.97 17.41
N LYS A 283 -2.45 -3.24 17.72
CA LYS A 283 -2.69 -4.27 16.73
C LYS A 283 -4.08 -4.12 16.09
N PHE A 284 -4.20 -4.54 14.83
CA PHE A 284 -5.44 -4.41 14.04
C PHE A 284 -6.08 -5.75 13.67
N GLY A 285 -5.69 -6.87 14.29
CA GLY A 285 -6.26 -8.19 14.01
C GLY A 285 -7.78 -8.23 14.17
N GLU A 286 -8.29 -7.63 15.24
CA GLU A 286 -9.74 -7.50 15.51
C GLU A 286 -10.46 -6.66 14.45
N ASP A 287 -9.84 -5.59 13.93
CA ASP A 287 -10.44 -4.78 12.86
C ASP A 287 -10.61 -5.59 11.56
N ILE A 288 -9.65 -6.46 11.26
CA ILE A 288 -9.70 -7.35 10.08
C ILE A 288 -10.74 -8.45 10.30
N GLN A 289 -10.81 -9.02 11.50
CA GLN A 289 -11.82 -10.02 11.87
C GLN A 289 -13.23 -9.44 11.73
N ALA A 290 -13.47 -8.26 12.31
CA ALA A 290 -14.74 -7.54 12.20
C ALA A 290 -15.12 -7.25 10.74
N LEU A 291 -14.14 -6.94 9.88
CA LEU A 291 -14.38 -6.73 8.46
C LEU A 291 -14.83 -8.02 7.75
N PHE A 292 -14.23 -9.16 8.07
CA PHE A 292 -14.64 -10.46 7.55
C PHE A 292 -16.02 -10.88 8.07
N ASP A 293 -16.35 -10.55 9.31
CA ASP A 293 -17.65 -10.83 9.90
C ASP A 293 -18.75 -9.95 9.30
N LYS A 294 -18.44 -8.70 8.97
CA LYS A 294 -19.33 -7.79 8.25
C LYS A 294 -19.64 -8.26 6.82
N TYR A 295 -18.69 -8.93 6.15
CA TYR A 295 -18.83 -9.40 4.77
C TYR A 295 -18.50 -10.90 4.65
N PRO A 296 -19.37 -11.81 5.13
CA PRO A 296 -19.10 -13.25 5.16
C PRO A 296 -18.66 -13.89 3.85
N VAL A 297 -19.09 -13.38 2.69
CA VAL A 297 -18.67 -13.90 1.36
C VAL A 297 -17.15 -13.84 1.18
N SER A 298 -16.49 -12.84 1.78
CA SER A 298 -15.05 -12.68 1.69
C SER A 298 -14.25 -13.81 2.36
N LYS A 299 -14.85 -14.53 3.33
CA LYS A 299 -14.23 -15.68 4.02
C LYS A 299 -13.95 -16.85 3.08
N LEU A 300 -14.76 -17.01 2.03
CA LEU A 300 -14.53 -18.00 0.96
C LEU A 300 -13.20 -17.78 0.21
N PHE A 301 -12.62 -16.59 0.35
CA PHE A 301 -11.45 -16.18 -0.41
C PHE A 301 -10.23 -15.87 0.46
N TYR A 302 -10.18 -16.33 1.73
CA TYR A 302 -9.00 -16.20 2.59
C TYR A 302 -7.71 -16.62 1.89
N ALA A 303 -7.68 -17.82 1.33
CA ALA A 303 -6.50 -18.34 0.63
C ALA A 303 -6.11 -17.47 -0.58
N SER A 304 -7.09 -16.94 -1.33
CA SER A 304 -6.83 -16.04 -2.46
C SER A 304 -6.18 -14.70 -2.05
N MET A 305 -6.39 -14.29 -0.81
CA MET A 305 -5.76 -13.12 -0.18
C MET A 305 -4.49 -13.46 0.59
N GLY A 306 -4.10 -14.74 0.63
CA GLY A 306 -2.94 -15.25 1.35
C GLY A 306 -3.15 -15.48 2.85
N PHE A 307 -4.38 -15.35 3.35
CA PHE A 307 -4.69 -15.65 4.75
C PHE A 307 -4.68 -17.17 4.95
N PRO A 308 -3.82 -17.71 5.85
CA PRO A 308 -3.86 -19.12 6.22
C PRO A 308 -5.15 -19.44 7.01
N GLU A 309 -5.48 -20.71 7.16
CA GLU A 309 -6.70 -21.14 7.87
C GLU A 309 -6.74 -20.62 9.33
N ARG A 310 -5.61 -20.70 10.02
CA ARG A 310 -5.43 -20.27 11.41
C ARG A 310 -4.87 -18.84 11.54
N TRP A 311 -5.16 -17.96 10.58
CA TRP A 311 -4.61 -16.60 10.58
C TRP A 311 -5.02 -15.77 11.81
N ASN A 312 -6.18 -16.07 12.40
CA ASN A 312 -6.70 -15.43 13.59
C ASN A 312 -5.99 -15.87 14.90
N GLU A 313 -5.08 -16.85 14.82
CA GLU A 313 -4.22 -17.27 15.93
C GLU A 313 -2.80 -16.65 15.82
N GLU A 314 -2.56 -15.84 14.79
CA GLU A 314 -1.27 -15.21 14.55
C GLU A 314 -1.03 -14.06 15.54
N ARG A 315 -0.13 -14.30 16.51
CA ARG A 315 0.21 -13.35 17.59
C ARG A 315 0.76 -12.02 17.11
N LEU A 316 1.24 -11.96 15.86
CA LEU A 316 1.61 -10.68 15.26
C LEU A 316 0.39 -9.74 15.20
N PHE A 317 -0.80 -10.26 14.88
CA PHE A 317 -2.04 -9.49 14.70
C PHE A 317 -2.91 -9.38 15.96
N PHE A 318 -2.75 -10.28 16.94
CA PHE A 318 -3.53 -10.35 18.19
C PHE A 318 -2.60 -10.43 19.39
#